data_AF-A0A1I3S9K9-F1
#
_entry.id   AF-A0A1I3S9K9-F1
#
_cell.length_a   1.000
_cell.length_b   1.000
_cell.length_c   1.000
_cell.angle_alpha   90.00
_cell.angle_beta   90.00
_cell.angle_gamma   90.00
#
_symmetry.space_group_name_H-M   'P 1'
#
loop_
_entity.id
_entity.type
_entity.pdbx_description
1 polymer ?
#
loop_
_entity_poly.entity_id
_entity_poly.type
_entity_poly.pdbx_seq_one_letter_code
_entity_poly.pdbx_strand_id
1 'polypeptide(L)'
;MTKVLAVAQEKGGAGKSTIVRAGGEAVPDAPVFELDADCRLVELGSRVRHFPVRATREEIERTGGLAARAEFDEFVDAIASATLPVLVDVGANTSAVLLKTLAEVADELREVGVEFGLTIVTTAEPGALASVPILNEIAAPWASARFLIENQLHGPVAPQQLERIADGATVTRLAHHHMDPEAEAILHAGGLASVPALDTKRLGEKYGLMRGLRIQRDLTGFRLAAMRAIEPAARWLVS
;
A
#
# COMPACT_ATOMS: atom_id res chain seq x y z
N MET A 1 6.71 21.33 1.90
CA MET A 1 6.01 20.42 2.83
C MET A 1 6.45 19.01 2.50
N THR A 2 6.70 18.18 3.50
CA THR A 2 7.00 16.76 3.30
C THR A 2 5.68 16.03 3.07
N LYS A 3 5.55 15.33 1.95
CA LYS A 3 4.35 14.54 1.66
C LYS A 3 4.47 13.11 2.18
N VAL A 4 3.40 12.61 2.75
CA VAL A 4 3.29 11.24 3.24
C VAL A 4 2.09 10.59 2.56
N LEU A 5 2.31 9.45 1.89
CA LEU A 5 1.26 8.68 1.25
C LEU A 5 1.05 7.37 2.01
N ALA A 6 -0.07 7.28 2.75
CA ALA A 6 -0.46 6.06 3.43
C ALA A 6 -1.25 5.12 2.52
N VAL A 7 -0.90 3.84 2.51
CA VAL A 7 -1.64 2.78 1.80
C VAL A 7 -2.35 1.92 2.83
N ALA A 8 -3.67 1.98 2.85
CA ALA A 8 -4.50 1.46 3.94
C ALA A 8 -5.64 0.57 3.44
N GLN A 9 -6.05 -0.36 4.32
CA GLN A 9 -7.19 -1.27 4.16
C GLN A 9 -7.28 -2.13 5.43
N GLU A 10 -8.46 -2.18 6.04
CA GLU A 10 -8.75 -3.03 7.20
C GLU A 10 -8.54 -4.51 6.90
N LYS A 11 -8.98 -4.96 5.72
CA LYS A 11 -8.89 -6.37 5.34
C LYS A 11 -7.46 -6.78 4.92
N GLY A 12 -6.99 -7.88 5.51
CA GLY A 12 -5.78 -8.57 5.06
C GLY A 12 -5.95 -9.18 3.66
N GLY A 13 -4.87 -9.27 2.88
CA GLY A 13 -4.91 -9.88 1.54
C GLY A 13 -5.46 -8.98 0.42
N ALA A 14 -5.86 -7.74 0.70
CA ALA A 14 -6.36 -6.81 -0.33
C ALA A 14 -5.28 -6.30 -1.30
N GLY A 15 -4.00 -6.54 -1.03
CA GLY A 15 -2.88 -6.13 -1.89
C GLY A 15 -2.19 -4.82 -1.52
N LYS A 16 -2.34 -4.31 -0.28
CA LYS A 16 -1.66 -3.08 0.21
C LYS A 16 -0.15 -3.10 -0.03
N SER A 17 0.55 -4.11 0.49
CA SER A 17 2.00 -4.23 0.35
C SER A 17 2.43 -4.39 -1.11
N THR A 18 1.61 -4.97 -1.98
CA THR A 18 1.86 -4.99 -3.44
C THR A 18 1.83 -3.59 -4.03
N ILE A 19 0.86 -2.77 -3.62
CA ILE A 19 0.74 -1.38 -4.04
C ILE A 19 1.89 -0.53 -3.47
N VAL A 20 2.29 -0.75 -2.22
CA VAL A 20 3.46 -0.05 -1.64
C VAL A 20 4.75 -0.42 -2.37
N ARG A 21 4.96 -1.71 -2.68
CA ARG A 21 6.08 -2.15 -3.55
C ARG A 21 6.07 -1.41 -4.87
N ALA A 22 4.92 -1.34 -5.53
CA ALA A 22 4.78 -0.61 -6.79
C ALA A 22 5.03 0.90 -6.64
N GLY A 23 4.63 1.48 -5.52
CA GLY A 23 4.96 2.86 -5.15
C GLY A 23 6.46 3.06 -4.95
N GLY A 24 7.13 2.12 -4.29
CA GLY A 24 8.58 2.13 -4.10
C GLY A 24 9.37 2.00 -5.40
N GLU A 25 8.81 1.31 -6.41
CA GLU A 25 9.33 1.28 -7.78
C GLU A 25 9.08 2.59 -8.54
N ALA A 26 7.91 3.22 -8.33
CA ALA A 26 7.52 4.47 -8.98
C ALA A 26 8.25 5.68 -8.40
N VAL A 27 8.63 5.62 -7.12
CA VAL A 27 9.40 6.63 -6.40
C VAL A 27 10.62 5.97 -5.73
N PRO A 28 11.71 5.72 -6.50
CA PRO A 28 12.85 4.93 -6.04
C PRO A 28 13.57 5.48 -4.80
N ASP A 29 13.53 6.78 -4.57
CA ASP A 29 14.23 7.44 -3.47
C ASP A 29 13.35 7.65 -2.23
N ALA A 30 12.05 7.36 -2.31
CA ALA A 30 11.15 7.51 -1.17
C ALA A 30 11.48 6.45 -0.09
N PRO A 31 11.72 6.85 1.17
CA PRO A 31 11.67 5.91 2.28
C PRO A 31 10.28 5.27 2.41
N VAL A 32 10.25 4.06 2.94
CA VAL A 32 9.04 3.29 3.19
C VAL A 32 8.93 3.02 4.68
N PHE A 33 7.84 3.47 5.30
CA PHE A 33 7.52 3.14 6.67
C PHE A 33 6.51 2.00 6.69
N GLU A 34 6.84 0.91 7.38
CA GLU A 34 5.98 -0.26 7.46
C GLU A 34 5.41 -0.36 8.88
N LEU A 35 4.09 -0.26 9.00
CA LEU A 35 3.33 -0.37 10.25
C LEU A 35 2.57 -1.70 10.30
N ASP A 36 3.23 -2.78 10.67
CA ASP A 36 2.62 -4.11 10.78
C ASP A 36 3.28 -4.89 11.92
N ALA A 37 2.68 -6.02 12.32
CA ALA A 37 3.27 -6.90 13.32
C ALA A 37 4.63 -7.46 12.88
N ASP A 38 4.75 -7.78 11.58
CA ASP A 38 5.95 -8.33 10.96
C ASP A 38 6.48 -7.39 9.87
N CYS A 39 7.80 -7.32 9.69
CA CYS A 39 8.40 -6.65 8.53
C CYS A 39 8.31 -7.55 7.29
N ARG A 40 7.55 -7.14 6.29
CA ARG A 40 7.26 -7.91 5.06
C ARG A 40 7.83 -7.28 3.80
N LEU A 41 8.27 -6.04 3.84
CA LEU A 41 8.84 -5.31 2.70
C LEU A 41 10.37 -5.44 2.59
N VAL A 42 10.93 -6.54 3.09
CA VAL A 42 12.38 -6.75 3.26
C VAL A 42 13.19 -6.57 1.98
N GLU A 43 12.59 -6.82 0.82
CA GLU A 43 13.26 -6.67 -0.47
C GLU A 43 13.57 -5.21 -0.85
N LEU A 44 12.93 -4.24 -0.20
CA LEU A 44 13.24 -2.81 -0.38
C LEU A 44 14.45 -2.36 0.47
N GLY A 45 15.03 -3.27 1.26
CA GLY A 45 16.31 -3.09 1.95
C GLY A 45 16.32 -1.90 2.91
N SER A 46 17.39 -1.10 2.88
CA SER A 46 17.60 0.02 3.78
C SER A 46 16.60 1.17 3.63
N ARG A 47 15.70 1.11 2.64
CA ARG A 47 14.62 2.08 2.48
C ARG A 47 13.49 1.86 3.48
N VAL A 48 13.37 0.66 4.05
CA VAL A 48 12.29 0.32 4.97
C VAL A 48 12.68 0.65 6.40
N ARG A 49 11.82 1.42 7.06
CA ARG A 49 11.80 1.53 8.52
C ARG A 49 10.54 0.86 9.03
N HIS A 50 10.71 -0.20 9.82
CA HIS A 50 9.60 -0.96 10.39
C HIS A 50 9.21 -0.41 11.76
N PHE A 51 7.91 -0.23 11.97
CA PHE A 51 7.28 0.21 13.21
C PHE A 51 6.32 -0.90 13.66
N PRO A 52 6.70 -1.71 14.65
CA PRO A 52 5.92 -2.88 15.02
C PRO A 52 4.61 -2.49 15.72
N VAL A 53 3.49 -3.00 15.21
CA VAL A 53 2.18 -2.90 15.89
C VAL A 53 1.85 -4.26 16.49
N ARG A 54 1.96 -4.38 17.81
CA ARG A 54 1.81 -5.65 18.54
C ARG A 54 0.41 -5.82 19.09
N ALA A 55 -0.33 -4.73 19.27
CA ALA A 55 -1.71 -4.79 19.70
C ALA A 55 -2.53 -5.63 18.72
N THR A 56 -3.15 -6.69 19.23
CA THR A 56 -4.03 -7.54 18.42
C THR A 56 -5.30 -6.78 18.07
N ARG A 57 -5.98 -7.22 17.01
CA ARG A 57 -7.29 -6.66 16.63
C ARG A 57 -8.28 -6.67 17.80
N GLU A 58 -8.33 -7.77 18.55
CA GLU A 58 -9.24 -7.91 19.70
C GLU A 58 -8.90 -6.90 20.80
N GLU A 59 -7.63 -6.65 21.06
CA GLU A 59 -7.19 -5.64 22.03
C GLU A 59 -7.49 -4.22 21.55
N ILE A 60 -7.27 -3.95 20.26
CA ILE A 60 -7.61 -2.67 19.63
C ILE A 60 -9.11 -2.41 19.74
N GLU A 61 -9.95 -3.38 19.36
CA GLU A 61 -11.41 -3.27 19.45
C GLU A 61 -11.88 -3.11 20.91
N ARG A 62 -11.36 -3.92 21.84
CA ARG A 62 -11.71 -3.87 23.27
C ARG A 62 -11.34 -2.54 23.93
N THR A 63 -10.22 -1.94 23.52
CA THR A 63 -9.71 -0.70 24.13
C THR A 63 -10.11 0.56 23.35
N GLY A 64 -10.87 0.42 22.26
CA GLY A 64 -11.19 1.53 21.37
C GLY A 64 -9.95 2.15 20.71
N GLY A 65 -8.87 1.39 20.54
CA GLY A 65 -7.63 1.83 19.91
C GLY A 65 -6.52 2.26 20.85
N LEU A 66 -6.78 2.40 22.16
CA LEU A 66 -5.75 2.84 23.13
C LEU A 66 -4.54 1.90 23.17
N ALA A 67 -4.73 0.59 22.98
CA ALA A 67 -3.65 -0.38 22.97
C ALA A 67 -2.63 -0.16 21.85
N ALA A 68 -3.05 0.33 20.69
CA ALA A 68 -2.16 0.59 19.55
C ALA A 68 -1.61 2.01 19.54
N ARG A 69 -2.25 2.96 20.25
CA ARG A 69 -1.92 4.39 20.17
C ARG A 69 -0.46 4.68 20.56
N ALA A 70 0.02 4.11 21.65
CA ALA A 70 1.41 4.29 22.08
C ALA A 70 2.43 3.65 21.13
N GLU A 71 2.00 2.66 20.32
CA GLU A 71 2.85 2.05 19.29
C GLU A 71 3.00 2.95 18.06
N PHE A 72 2.18 3.99 17.93
CA PHE A 72 2.26 4.96 16.84
C PHE A 72 3.13 6.18 17.15
N ASP A 73 3.52 6.40 18.40
CA ASP A 73 4.29 7.60 18.80
C ASP A 73 5.60 7.71 18.00
N GLU A 74 6.39 6.63 17.93
CA GLU A 74 7.65 6.62 17.17
C GLU A 74 7.42 6.84 15.67
N PHE A 75 6.31 6.35 15.14
CA PHE A 75 5.93 6.52 13.74
C PHE A 75 5.53 7.97 13.44
N VAL A 76 4.73 8.59 14.31
CA VAL A 76 4.33 9.99 14.19
C VAL A 76 5.55 10.90 14.27
N ASP A 77 6.47 10.66 15.22
CA ASP A 77 7.74 11.38 15.34
C ASP A 77 8.61 11.21 14.08
N ALA A 78 8.66 10.00 13.52
CA ALA A 78 9.40 9.73 12.29
C ALA A 78 8.81 10.46 11.08
N ILE A 79 7.49 10.61 11.00
CA ILE A 79 6.84 11.40 9.96
C ILE A 79 7.12 12.89 10.15
N ALA A 80 6.95 13.41 11.37
CA ALA A 80 7.18 14.82 11.68
C ALA A 80 8.62 15.26 11.38
N SER A 81 9.58 14.34 11.48
CA SER A 81 11.00 14.58 11.18
C SER A 81 11.41 14.21 9.75
N ALA A 82 10.50 13.68 8.92
CA ALA A 82 10.84 13.25 7.57
C ALA A 82 11.17 14.44 6.66
N THR A 83 12.29 14.33 5.93
CA THR A 83 12.76 15.35 4.99
C THR A 83 12.56 14.96 3.52
N LEU A 84 12.11 13.74 3.27
CA LEU A 84 11.82 13.20 1.93
C LEU A 84 10.37 12.72 1.89
N PRO A 85 9.72 12.68 0.72
CA PRO A 85 8.40 12.09 0.58
C PRO A 85 8.38 10.63 1.04
N VAL A 86 7.41 10.25 1.87
CA VAL A 86 7.34 8.93 2.52
C VAL A 86 6.17 8.11 2.01
N LEU A 87 6.41 6.83 1.72
CA LEU A 87 5.35 5.83 1.53
C LEU A 87 5.11 5.10 2.85
N VAL A 88 3.84 4.88 3.22
CA VAL A 88 3.50 4.11 4.43
C VAL A 88 2.68 2.88 4.07
N ASP A 89 3.18 1.68 4.39
CA ASP A 89 2.37 0.45 4.37
C ASP A 89 1.69 0.29 5.71
N VAL A 90 0.36 0.39 5.73
CA VAL A 90 -0.41 0.23 6.96
C VAL A 90 -0.94 -1.18 7.03
N GLY A 91 -0.61 -1.90 8.10
CA GLY A 91 -1.04 -3.26 8.37
C GLY A 91 -2.56 -3.43 8.34
N ALA A 92 -2.98 -4.69 8.22
CA ALA A 92 -4.40 -5.03 8.34
C ALA A 92 -4.89 -4.78 9.78
N ASN A 93 -6.18 -4.45 9.92
CA ASN A 93 -6.85 -4.20 11.21
C ASN A 93 -6.35 -2.99 12.04
N THR A 94 -5.35 -2.24 11.56
CA THR A 94 -4.79 -1.06 12.26
C THR A 94 -5.10 0.24 11.53
N SER A 95 -5.61 0.17 10.30
CA SER A 95 -5.79 1.32 9.41
C SER A 95 -6.70 2.41 10.01
N ALA A 96 -7.90 2.06 10.46
CA ALA A 96 -8.87 3.01 10.98
C ALA A 96 -8.40 3.64 12.30
N VAL A 97 -7.71 2.87 13.14
CA VAL A 97 -7.17 3.39 14.41
C VAL A 97 -6.02 4.33 14.15
N LEU A 98 -5.09 3.97 13.27
CA LEU A 98 -4.01 4.86 12.84
C LEU A 98 -4.57 6.16 12.25
N LEU A 99 -5.52 6.07 11.31
CA LEU A 99 -6.10 7.25 10.67
C LEU A 99 -6.84 8.16 11.67
N LYS A 100 -7.50 7.58 12.70
CA LYS A 100 -8.09 8.37 13.79
C LYS A 100 -7.02 9.06 14.63
N THR A 101 -5.93 8.35 14.97
CA THR A 101 -4.80 8.96 15.69
C THR A 101 -4.18 10.09 14.88
N LEU A 102 -3.97 9.90 13.57
CA LEU A 102 -3.46 10.96 12.69
C LEU A 102 -4.44 12.13 12.59
N ALA A 103 -5.75 11.88 12.56
CA ALA A 103 -6.76 12.94 12.55
C ALA A 103 -6.69 13.83 13.80
N GLU A 104 -6.38 13.25 14.97
CA GLU A 104 -6.24 14.00 16.23
C GLU A 104 -5.02 14.93 16.26
N VAL A 105 -4.00 14.68 15.44
CA VAL A 105 -2.75 15.47 15.37
C VAL A 105 -2.50 16.09 14.00
N ALA A 106 -3.52 16.09 13.12
CA ALA A 106 -3.34 16.45 11.72
C ALA A 106 -2.98 17.92 11.53
N ASP A 107 -3.51 18.80 12.38
CA ASP A 107 -3.22 20.23 12.32
C ASP A 107 -1.78 20.51 12.80
N GLU A 108 -1.32 19.86 13.87
CA GLU A 108 0.06 19.95 14.36
C GLU A 108 1.06 19.41 13.31
N LEU A 109 0.73 18.28 12.66
CA LEU A 109 1.54 17.73 11.58
C LEU A 109 1.62 18.70 10.39
N ARG A 110 0.51 19.38 10.06
CA ARG A 110 0.49 20.41 9.02
C ARG A 110 1.33 21.63 9.40
N GLU A 111 1.30 22.06 10.66
CA GLU A 111 2.11 23.17 11.16
C GLU A 111 3.62 22.90 11.06
N VAL A 112 4.06 21.66 11.29
CA VAL A 112 5.45 21.24 11.05
C VAL A 112 5.75 20.91 9.59
N GLY A 113 4.79 21.17 8.69
CA GLY A 113 4.98 21.10 7.24
C GLY A 113 4.78 19.71 6.64
N VAL A 114 4.04 18.82 7.29
CA VAL A 114 3.66 17.50 6.75
C VAL A 114 2.32 17.59 6.04
N GLU A 115 2.22 16.98 4.85
CA GLU A 115 0.99 16.87 4.07
C GLU A 115 0.66 15.39 3.84
N PHE A 116 -0.57 14.98 4.12
CA PHE A 116 -0.97 13.57 4.01
C PHE A 116 -1.85 13.30 2.80
N GLY A 117 -1.59 12.16 2.17
CA GLY A 117 -2.43 11.53 1.17
C GLY A 117 -2.79 10.11 1.62
N LEU A 118 -3.97 9.66 1.24
CA LEU A 118 -4.46 8.32 1.52
C LEU A 118 -4.73 7.55 0.23
N THR A 119 -4.16 6.37 0.10
CA THR A 119 -4.55 5.37 -0.90
C THR A 119 -5.25 4.21 -0.20
N ILE A 120 -6.52 4.00 -0.52
CA ILE A 120 -7.25 2.82 -0.07
C ILE A 120 -7.15 1.75 -1.16
N VAL A 121 -6.81 0.52 -0.80
CA VAL A 121 -6.85 -0.63 -1.73
C VAL A 121 -8.07 -1.47 -1.41
N THR A 122 -8.92 -1.77 -2.40
CA THR A 122 -10.13 -2.58 -2.19
C THR A 122 -10.24 -3.72 -3.20
N THR A 123 -10.91 -4.80 -2.82
CA THR A 123 -11.25 -5.95 -3.67
C THR A 123 -12.77 -6.06 -3.75
N ALA A 124 -13.28 -6.97 -4.59
CA ALA A 124 -14.72 -7.26 -4.64
C ALA A 124 -15.27 -8.00 -3.39
N GLU A 125 -14.42 -8.30 -2.41
CA GLU A 125 -14.87 -9.00 -1.21
C GLU A 125 -15.64 -8.07 -0.26
N PRO A 126 -16.76 -8.51 0.34
CA PRO A 126 -17.63 -7.65 1.14
C PRO A 126 -16.92 -6.88 2.26
N GLY A 127 -16.00 -7.52 2.97
CA GLY A 127 -15.24 -6.89 4.04
C GLY A 127 -14.27 -5.79 3.58
N ALA A 128 -13.67 -5.93 2.39
CA ALA A 128 -12.81 -4.89 1.82
C ALA A 128 -13.62 -3.71 1.28
N LEU A 129 -14.84 -3.96 0.79
CA LEU A 129 -15.75 -2.92 0.31
C LEU A 129 -16.37 -2.12 1.45
N ALA A 130 -16.75 -2.79 2.55
CA ALA A 130 -17.39 -2.17 3.69
C ALA A 130 -16.46 -1.21 4.47
N SER A 131 -15.14 -1.43 4.42
CA SER A 131 -14.16 -0.58 5.10
C SER A 131 -13.82 0.71 4.33
N VAL A 132 -13.99 0.74 3.00
CA VAL A 132 -13.61 1.93 2.19
C VAL A 132 -14.31 3.19 2.66
N PRO A 133 -15.66 3.22 2.84
CA PRO A 133 -16.34 4.43 3.29
C PRO A 133 -15.86 4.90 4.67
N ILE A 134 -15.58 3.96 5.58
CA ILE A 134 -15.11 4.26 6.95
C ILE A 134 -13.75 4.96 6.90
N LEU A 135 -12.80 4.40 6.13
CA LEU A 135 -11.46 4.99 6.00
C LEU A 135 -11.52 6.34 5.29
N ASN A 136 -12.36 6.47 4.26
CA ASN A 136 -12.57 7.73 3.55
C ASN A 136 -13.18 8.81 4.44
N GLU A 137 -14.19 8.47 5.25
CA GLU A 137 -14.85 9.39 6.19
C GLU A 137 -13.87 9.92 7.25
N ILE A 138 -13.03 9.03 7.80
CA ILE A 138 -12.00 9.44 8.77
C ILE A 138 -10.98 10.39 8.14
N ALA A 139 -10.57 10.13 6.90
CA ALA A 139 -9.49 10.87 6.24
C ALA A 139 -9.95 12.16 5.54
N ALA A 140 -11.20 12.23 5.06
CA ALA A 140 -11.71 13.35 4.27
C ALA A 140 -11.50 14.74 4.90
N PRO A 141 -11.61 14.94 6.23
CA PRO A 141 -11.44 16.25 6.83
C PRO A 141 -10.00 16.79 6.82
N TRP A 142 -8.98 15.93 6.69
CA TRP A 142 -7.58 16.31 6.94
C TRP A 142 -6.57 15.84 5.90
N ALA A 143 -6.87 14.79 5.12
CA ALA A 143 -6.01 14.34 4.03
C ALA A 143 -6.13 15.27 2.82
N SER A 144 -5.00 15.72 2.29
CA SER A 144 -4.93 16.62 1.13
C SER A 144 -5.19 15.92 -0.21
N ALA A 145 -5.02 14.59 -0.27
CA ALA A 145 -5.37 13.79 -1.43
C ALA A 145 -5.91 12.41 -1.02
N ARG A 146 -6.89 11.91 -1.76
CA ARG A 146 -7.47 10.57 -1.57
C ARG A 146 -7.49 9.81 -2.89
N PHE A 147 -7.08 8.55 -2.83
CA PHE A 147 -6.99 7.62 -3.95
C PHE A 147 -7.67 6.30 -3.58
N LEU A 148 -8.30 5.65 -4.55
CA LEU A 148 -8.87 4.33 -4.41
C LEU A 148 -8.34 3.42 -5.52
N ILE A 149 -7.70 2.32 -5.14
CA ILE A 149 -7.25 1.30 -6.09
C ILE A 149 -8.17 0.10 -6.00
N GLU A 150 -8.91 -0.14 -7.07
CA GLU A 150 -9.65 -1.38 -7.28
C GLU A 150 -8.66 -2.50 -7.66
N ASN A 151 -8.32 -3.36 -6.71
CA ASN A 151 -7.54 -4.57 -6.95
C ASN A 151 -8.49 -5.74 -7.28
N GLN A 152 -8.49 -6.16 -8.55
CA GLN A 152 -9.43 -7.15 -9.08
C GLN A 152 -9.04 -8.60 -8.79
N LEU A 153 -8.24 -8.85 -7.75
CA LEU A 153 -7.85 -10.20 -7.30
C LEU A 153 -9.05 -11.15 -7.16
N HIS A 154 -10.20 -10.62 -6.73
CA HIS A 154 -11.44 -11.39 -6.55
C HIS A 154 -12.53 -10.98 -7.55
N GLY A 155 -12.10 -10.53 -8.74
CA GLY A 155 -12.99 -10.00 -9.76
C GLY A 155 -13.25 -8.50 -9.62
N PRO A 156 -13.95 -7.90 -10.61
CA PRO A 156 -14.25 -6.49 -10.62
C PRO A 156 -15.31 -6.11 -9.58
N VAL A 157 -15.21 -4.89 -9.05
CA VAL A 157 -16.27 -4.24 -8.28
C VAL A 157 -17.29 -3.66 -9.26
N ALA A 158 -18.58 -3.75 -8.94
CA ALA A 158 -19.61 -3.12 -9.76
C ALA A 158 -19.36 -1.60 -9.88
N PRO A 159 -19.37 -1.00 -11.09
CA PRO A 159 -19.01 0.41 -11.28
C PRO A 159 -19.77 1.39 -10.38
N GLN A 160 -21.09 1.19 -10.23
CA GLN A 160 -21.92 2.05 -9.38
C GLN A 160 -21.55 1.94 -7.89
N GLN A 161 -21.14 0.75 -7.46
CA GLN A 161 -20.66 0.54 -6.11
C GLN A 161 -19.31 1.21 -5.90
N LEU A 162 -18.40 1.10 -6.88
CA LEU A 162 -17.07 1.71 -6.83
C LEU A 162 -17.16 3.24 -6.77
N GLU A 163 -18.00 3.84 -7.62
CA GLU A 163 -18.26 5.28 -7.63
C GLU A 163 -18.79 5.77 -6.27
N ARG A 164 -19.74 5.02 -5.68
CA ARG A 164 -20.32 5.36 -4.38
C ARG A 164 -19.31 5.31 -3.23
N ILE A 165 -18.42 4.31 -3.20
CA ILE A 165 -17.46 4.16 -2.10
C ILE A 165 -16.21 5.03 -2.29
N ALA A 166 -15.91 5.45 -3.51
CA ALA A 166 -14.75 6.31 -3.81
C ALA A 166 -14.87 7.69 -3.16
N ASP A 167 -16.09 8.25 -3.07
CA ASP A 167 -16.36 9.50 -2.36
C ASP A 167 -15.40 10.65 -2.77
N GLY A 168 -15.22 10.86 -4.07
CA GLY A 168 -14.33 11.89 -4.61
C GLY A 168 -12.83 11.54 -4.61
N ALA A 169 -12.44 10.34 -4.18
CA ALA A 169 -11.10 9.82 -4.38
C ALA A 169 -10.81 9.56 -5.88
N THR A 170 -9.56 9.76 -6.29
CA THR A 170 -9.12 9.37 -7.64
C THR A 170 -9.06 7.84 -7.73
N VAL A 171 -9.84 7.26 -8.64
CA VAL A 171 -9.96 5.81 -8.78
C VAL A 171 -9.02 5.29 -9.86
N THR A 172 -8.24 4.27 -9.53
CA THR A 172 -7.48 3.45 -10.49
C THR A 172 -7.77 1.98 -10.29
N ARG A 173 -7.21 1.14 -11.16
CA ARG A 173 -7.46 -0.29 -11.18
C ARG A 173 -6.18 -1.07 -11.37
N LEU A 174 -6.04 -2.13 -10.59
CA LEU A 174 -5.13 -3.23 -10.86
C LEU A 174 -5.96 -4.43 -11.34
N ALA A 175 -5.96 -4.67 -12.65
CA ALA A 175 -6.68 -5.79 -13.24
C ALA A 175 -6.12 -7.13 -12.74
N HIS A 176 -6.98 -8.14 -12.63
CA HIS A 176 -6.55 -9.48 -12.27
C HIS A 176 -5.52 -9.98 -13.27
N HIS A 177 -4.36 -10.41 -12.77
CA HIS A 177 -3.30 -10.97 -13.60
C HIS A 177 -3.19 -12.45 -13.33
N HIS A 178 -3.51 -13.26 -14.33
CA HIS A 178 -3.20 -14.69 -14.32
C HIS A 178 -1.76 -14.87 -14.75
N MET A 179 -0.91 -15.35 -13.85
CA MET A 179 0.50 -15.60 -14.11
C MET A 179 0.80 -17.10 -14.14
N ASP A 180 1.90 -17.49 -14.78
CA ASP A 180 2.48 -18.82 -14.53
C ASP A 180 2.74 -19.00 -13.02
N PRO A 181 2.41 -20.14 -12.38
CA PRO A 181 2.64 -20.34 -10.95
C PRO A 181 4.09 -20.09 -10.51
N GLU A 182 5.06 -20.32 -11.40
CA GLU A 182 6.47 -20.03 -11.10
C GLU A 182 6.78 -18.53 -11.13
N ALA A 183 6.07 -17.76 -11.95
CA ALA A 183 6.15 -16.31 -11.89
C ALA A 183 5.61 -15.81 -10.53
N GLU A 184 4.49 -16.36 -10.05
CA GLU A 184 3.98 -16.03 -8.71
C GLU A 184 4.99 -16.35 -7.60
N ALA A 185 5.61 -17.53 -7.65
CA ALA A 185 6.63 -17.94 -6.69
C ALA A 185 7.86 -17.01 -6.71
N ILE A 186 8.35 -16.63 -7.90
CA ILE A 186 9.45 -15.68 -8.06
C ILE A 186 9.07 -14.32 -7.50
N LEU A 187 7.88 -13.82 -7.83
CA LEU A 187 7.38 -12.54 -7.32
C LEU A 187 7.25 -12.54 -5.80
N HIS A 188 6.75 -13.62 -5.21
CA HIS A 188 6.61 -13.74 -3.76
C HIS A 188 7.97 -13.75 -3.05
N ALA A 189 8.99 -14.39 -3.65
CA ALA A 189 10.32 -14.50 -3.06
C ALA A 189 11.17 -13.23 -3.22
N GLY A 190 11.08 -12.53 -4.36
CA GLY A 190 11.95 -11.40 -4.70
C GLY A 190 11.27 -10.04 -4.74
N GLY A 191 9.93 -9.98 -4.68
CA GLY A 191 9.15 -8.77 -4.85
C GLY A 191 9.32 -8.10 -6.23
N LEU A 192 8.67 -6.94 -6.40
CA LEU A 192 8.65 -6.20 -7.67
C LEU A 192 10.03 -5.66 -8.07
N ALA A 193 10.85 -5.29 -7.10
CA ALA A 193 12.19 -4.73 -7.32
C ALA A 193 13.17 -5.70 -7.98
N SER A 194 12.96 -7.01 -7.80
CA SER A 194 13.83 -8.03 -8.41
C SER A 194 13.58 -8.24 -9.90
N VAL A 195 12.39 -7.88 -10.41
CA VAL A 195 11.94 -8.23 -11.77
C VAL A 195 12.89 -7.70 -12.86
N PRO A 196 13.38 -6.44 -12.83
CA PRO A 196 14.30 -5.93 -13.84
C PRO A 196 15.66 -6.66 -13.89
N ALA A 197 16.07 -7.31 -12.79
CA ALA A 197 17.35 -8.01 -12.67
C ALA A 197 17.28 -9.49 -13.06
N LEU A 198 16.11 -9.98 -13.50
CA LEU A 198 15.94 -11.39 -13.87
C LEU A 198 16.73 -11.73 -15.14
N ASP A 199 17.52 -12.79 -15.04
CA ASP A 199 18.28 -13.33 -16.17
C ASP A 199 17.38 -14.24 -17.04
N THR A 200 16.94 -13.71 -18.18
CA THR A 200 16.12 -14.44 -19.17
C THR A 200 16.77 -15.75 -19.62
N LYS A 201 18.09 -15.79 -19.77
CA LYS A 201 18.79 -16.98 -20.23
C LYS A 201 18.71 -18.07 -19.17
N ARG A 202 18.96 -17.74 -17.90
CA ARG A 202 18.82 -18.68 -16.77
C ARG A 202 17.38 -19.16 -16.60
N LEU A 203 16.39 -18.30 -16.81
CA LEU A 203 14.98 -18.71 -16.82
C LEU A 203 14.71 -19.72 -17.94
N GLY A 204 15.25 -19.49 -19.15
CA GLY A 204 15.16 -20.40 -20.28
C GLY A 204 15.86 -21.74 -20.05
N GLU A 205 17.03 -21.74 -19.40
CA GLU A 205 17.77 -22.95 -19.03
C GLU A 205 17.00 -23.78 -17.98
N LYS A 206 16.38 -23.12 -16.99
CA LYS A 206 15.66 -23.80 -15.90
C LYS A 206 14.28 -24.31 -16.29
N TYR A 207 13.52 -23.52 -17.05
CA TYR A 207 12.09 -23.79 -17.32
C TYR A 207 11.79 -24.11 -18.79
N GLY A 208 12.80 -24.06 -19.66
CA GLY A 208 12.65 -24.13 -21.11
C GLY A 208 12.32 -22.76 -21.71
N LEU A 209 12.77 -22.52 -22.95
CA LEU A 209 12.71 -21.20 -23.62
C LEU A 209 11.32 -20.56 -23.56
N MET A 210 10.27 -21.26 -24.00
CA MET A 210 8.93 -20.70 -24.11
C MET A 210 8.31 -20.36 -22.73
N ARG A 211 8.54 -21.21 -21.73
CA ARG A 211 8.01 -20.96 -20.38
C ARG A 211 8.81 -19.87 -19.68
N GLY A 212 10.13 -19.85 -19.80
CA GLY A 212 10.98 -18.79 -19.27
C GLY A 212 10.60 -17.41 -19.82
N LEU A 213 10.33 -17.31 -21.13
CA LEU A 213 9.83 -16.07 -21.74
C LEU A 213 8.45 -15.66 -21.22
N ARG A 214 7.54 -16.62 -21.00
CA ARG A 214 6.21 -16.34 -20.41
C ARG A 214 6.33 -15.82 -18.99
N ILE A 215 7.11 -16.49 -18.13
CA ILE A 215 7.37 -16.06 -16.75
C ILE A 215 7.89 -14.61 -16.71
N GLN A 216 8.88 -14.29 -17.55
CA GLN A 216 9.43 -12.92 -17.60
C GLN A 216 8.37 -11.90 -18.05
N ARG A 217 7.56 -12.24 -19.05
CA ARG A 217 6.48 -11.37 -19.56
C ARG A 217 5.41 -11.14 -18.50
N ASP A 218 5.00 -12.18 -17.79
CA ASP A 218 4.00 -12.11 -16.72
C ASP A 218 4.49 -11.19 -15.59
N LEU A 219 5.73 -11.39 -15.12
CA LEU A 219 6.36 -10.56 -14.08
C LEU A 219 6.49 -9.09 -14.50
N THR A 220 6.97 -8.85 -15.73
CA THR A 220 7.15 -7.49 -16.26
C THR A 220 5.81 -6.80 -16.46
N GLY A 221 4.82 -7.51 -16.97
CA GLY A 221 3.46 -7.02 -17.18
C GLY A 221 2.78 -6.67 -15.87
N PHE A 222 2.85 -7.55 -14.88
CA PHE A 222 2.29 -7.31 -13.55
C PHE A 222 2.95 -6.12 -12.86
N ARG A 223 4.29 -6.03 -12.89
CA ARG A 223 5.04 -4.88 -12.34
C ARG A 223 4.57 -3.57 -12.95
N LEU A 224 4.47 -3.50 -14.28
CA LEU A 224 4.01 -2.30 -14.96
C LEU A 224 2.55 -1.96 -14.61
N ALA A 225 1.67 -2.96 -14.55
CA ALA A 225 0.27 -2.76 -14.18
C ALA A 225 0.13 -2.22 -12.75
N ALA A 226 0.88 -2.77 -11.80
CA ALA A 226 0.89 -2.30 -10.41
C ALA A 226 1.42 -0.87 -10.29
N MET A 227 2.51 -0.53 -11.01
CA MET A 227 3.05 0.84 -11.06
C MET A 227 2.03 1.83 -11.65
N ARG A 228 1.31 1.44 -12.70
CA ARG A 228 0.24 2.27 -13.29
C ARG A 228 -0.95 2.46 -12.35
N ALA A 229 -1.29 1.45 -11.55
CA ALA A 229 -2.38 1.56 -10.59
C ALA A 229 -2.08 2.62 -9.52
N ILE A 230 -0.84 2.66 -8.99
CA ILE A 230 -0.45 3.64 -7.97
C ILE A 230 0.01 4.99 -8.55
N GLU A 231 0.19 5.10 -9.86
CA GLU A 231 0.80 6.25 -10.52
C GLU A 231 0.21 7.61 -10.09
N PRO A 232 -1.11 7.84 -10.04
CA PRO A 232 -1.63 9.15 -9.64
C PRO A 232 -1.22 9.54 -8.21
N ALA A 233 -1.22 8.58 -7.29
CA ALA A 233 -0.82 8.80 -5.91
C ALA A 233 0.70 9.01 -5.79
N ALA A 234 1.48 8.22 -6.54
CA ALA A 234 2.93 8.37 -6.60
C ALA A 234 3.35 9.74 -7.18
N ARG A 235 2.65 10.23 -8.21
CA ARG A 235 2.85 11.58 -8.76
C ARG A 235 2.51 12.66 -7.75
N TRP A 236 1.41 12.51 -7.00
CA TRP A 236 1.06 13.45 -5.94
C TRP A 236 2.13 13.47 -4.84
N LEU A 237 2.66 12.31 -4.45
CA LEU A 237 3.68 12.20 -3.40
C LEU A 237 4.96 13.00 -3.71
N VAL A 238 5.35 13.12 -4.97
CA VAL A 238 6.59 13.82 -5.38
C VAL A 238 6.39 15.19 -6.03
N SER A 239 5.14 15.69 -6.08
CA SER A 239 4.83 16.98 -6.70
C SER A 239 5.08 18.19 -5.81
#